data_AF-A0A940YKA4-F1
#
_entry.id   AF-A0A940YKA4-F1
#
_cell.length_a   1.000
_cell.length_b   1.000
_cell.length_c   1.000
_cell.angle_alpha   90.00
_cell.angle_beta   90.00
_cell.angle_gamma   90.00
#
_symmetry.space_group_name_H-M   'P 1'
#
loop_
_entity.id
_entity.type
_entity.pdbx_description
1 polymer ?
#
loop_
_entity_poly.entity_id
_entity_poly.type
_entity_poly.pdbx_seq_one_letter_code
_entity_poly.pdbx_strand_id
1 'polypeptide(L)'
;MKWLSYAWRNTLRNRRRSAVTVTIAAMGTAAILMAGGFALSTYQALAESSARTTGHLIIGQPAQFERDEDVPLQHGLDDWPRLQQQLLDDPSVRQVLPRVEFSGLVSNGEKSTVMMAVGIAPDAEFAIKGPFLTVSAGQVLSDRDRATVMLGEGLARSLKATPGSSLTLLASTTEGALNALDVTVKGVFSTGVPEIDKRLVYTDVATAQRLLVSQRISSAGVFLDQMDATAPAQARWQAALPGLAVRTWVDQAPFYRSVKDLYNRIFGALGLIIGVIVVFVVTNAMAMAIVERTREIGTLRAMGTLPGQLIGSFALEGLVLGGAGTALGALIAGLVSLALLVFPVQMPPPPGRSVGYPLLVSPDPALYALTIGAVLALAVIAAALVARRTVHLSVVDALAHV
;
A
#
# COMPACT_ATOMS: atom_id res chain seq x y z
N MET A 1 23.28 37.21 -3.02
CA MET A 1 24.45 36.52 -2.41
C MET A 1 24.83 37.03 -1.01
N LYS A 2 24.97 38.35 -0.78
CA LYS A 2 25.35 38.89 0.56
C LYS A 2 24.38 38.47 1.70
N TRP A 3 23.06 38.60 1.51
CA TRP A 3 22.05 38.26 2.54
C TRP A 3 22.04 36.79 3.00
N LEU A 4 22.29 35.84 2.09
CA LEU A 4 22.38 34.41 2.44
C LEU A 4 23.60 34.13 3.32
N SER A 5 24.74 34.74 2.98
CA SER A 5 25.96 34.63 3.80
C SER A 5 25.80 35.26 5.19
N TYR A 6 25.03 36.34 5.29
CA TYR A 6 24.66 36.94 6.58
C TYR A 6 23.76 36.01 7.39
N ALA A 7 22.71 35.46 6.79
CA ALA A 7 21.81 34.50 7.46
C ALA A 7 22.58 33.27 7.98
N TRP A 8 23.46 32.69 7.17
CA TRP A 8 24.31 31.56 7.56
C TRP A 8 25.25 31.89 8.74
N ARG A 9 25.91 33.05 8.71
CA ARG A 9 26.77 33.48 9.82
C ARG A 9 25.96 33.76 11.08
N ASN A 10 24.75 34.29 10.92
CA ASN A 10 23.85 34.58 12.03
C ASN A 10 23.33 33.32 12.73
N THR A 11 23.04 32.25 12.01
CA THR A 11 22.67 30.98 12.64
C THR A 11 23.85 30.39 13.43
N LEU A 12 25.07 30.50 12.91
CA LEU A 12 26.27 30.01 13.59
C LEU A 12 26.69 30.80 14.83
N ARG A 13 26.17 32.01 15.05
CA ARG A 13 26.47 32.83 16.23
C ARG A 13 26.04 32.16 17.53
N ASN A 14 24.91 31.44 17.52
CA ASN A 14 24.41 30.67 18.66
C ASN A 14 24.31 29.17 18.32
N ARG A 15 25.48 28.53 18.19
CA ARG A 15 25.62 27.13 17.74
C ARG A 15 24.74 26.15 18.51
N ARG A 16 24.63 26.29 19.84
CA ARG A 16 23.79 25.39 20.67
C ARG A 16 22.31 25.49 20.30
N ARG A 17 21.78 26.70 20.11
CA ARG A 17 20.38 26.91 19.73
C ARG A 17 20.11 26.38 18.32
N SER A 18 20.95 26.76 17.36
CA SER A 18 20.80 26.29 15.99
C SER A 18 20.93 24.78 15.88
N ALA A 19 21.81 24.15 16.66
CA ALA A 19 21.90 22.69 16.73
C ALA A 19 20.61 22.05 17.26
N VAL A 20 19.98 22.61 18.30
CA VAL A 20 18.69 22.12 18.81
C VAL A 20 17.59 22.25 17.75
N THR A 21 17.47 23.41 17.10
CA THR A 21 16.49 23.64 16.03
C THR A 21 16.69 22.66 14.87
N VAL A 22 17.93 22.49 14.40
CA VAL A 22 18.28 21.58 13.31
C VAL A 22 18.00 20.13 13.70
N THR A 23 18.34 19.72 14.92
CA THR A 23 18.12 18.33 15.39
C THR A 23 16.64 17.99 15.46
N ILE A 24 15.81 18.88 16.00
CA ILE A 24 14.36 18.65 16.08
C ILE A 24 13.76 18.61 14.68
N ALA A 25 14.14 19.53 13.79
CA ALA A 25 13.69 19.52 12.40
C ALA A 25 14.15 18.26 11.65
N ALA A 26 15.37 17.79 11.90
CA ALA A 26 15.91 16.56 11.32
C ALA A 26 15.16 15.32 11.80
N MET A 27 14.92 15.19 13.11
CA MET A 27 14.15 14.07 13.67
C MET A 27 12.71 14.06 13.16
N GLY A 28 12.05 15.22 13.10
CA GLY A 28 10.71 15.35 12.55
C GLY A 28 10.65 14.97 11.07
N THR A 29 11.59 15.48 10.27
CA THR A 29 11.69 15.15 8.84
C THR A 29 11.96 13.66 8.64
N ALA A 30 12.93 13.09 9.37
CA ALA A 30 13.24 11.67 9.30
C ALA A 30 12.02 10.81 9.67
N ALA A 31 11.30 11.18 10.74
CA ALA A 31 10.09 10.48 11.16
C ALA A 31 9.01 10.50 10.07
N ILE A 32 8.72 11.65 9.44
CA ILE A 32 7.76 11.73 8.33
C ILE A 32 8.20 10.85 7.16
N LEU A 33 9.46 10.95 6.75
CA LEU A 33 9.97 10.20 5.59
C LEU A 33 9.99 8.70 5.83
N MET A 34 10.39 8.24 7.01
CA MET A 34 10.38 6.82 7.37
C MET A 34 8.94 6.29 7.47
N ALA A 35 8.06 7.04 8.14
CA ALA A 35 6.67 6.66 8.30
C ALA A 35 5.92 6.62 6.96
N GLY A 36 6.09 7.65 6.12
CA GLY A 36 5.51 7.71 4.78
C GLY A 36 6.11 6.67 3.83
N GLY A 37 7.43 6.44 3.89
CA GLY A 37 8.11 5.41 3.09
C GLY A 37 7.67 3.99 3.48
N PHE A 38 7.45 3.74 4.77
CA PHE A 38 6.85 2.50 5.26
C PHE A 38 5.42 2.32 4.74
N ALA A 39 4.59 3.37 4.84
CA ALA A 39 3.23 3.36 4.32
C ALA A 39 3.18 3.03 2.83
N LEU A 40 4.03 3.70 2.05
CA LEU A 40 4.10 3.51 0.60
C LEU A 40 4.56 2.09 0.23
N SER A 41 5.58 1.57 0.91
CA SER A 41 6.02 0.18 0.68
C SER A 41 4.92 -0.83 0.99
N THR A 42 4.14 -0.58 2.05
CA THR A 42 3.01 -1.41 2.44
C THR A 42 1.91 -1.35 1.38
N TYR A 43 1.60 -0.17 0.84
CA TYR A 43 0.63 -0.01 -0.24
C TYR A 43 1.06 -0.74 -1.51
N GLN A 44 2.31 -0.59 -1.92
CA GLN A 44 2.88 -1.25 -3.10
C GLN A 44 2.82 -2.77 -2.93
N ALA A 45 3.27 -3.30 -1.79
CA ALA A 45 3.23 -4.74 -1.51
C ALA A 45 1.79 -5.31 -1.51
N LEU A 46 0.84 -4.59 -0.89
CA LEU A 46 -0.58 -5.00 -0.90
C LEU A 46 -1.18 -4.91 -2.30
N ALA A 47 -0.84 -3.88 -3.08
CA ALA A 47 -1.30 -3.69 -4.44
C ALA A 47 -0.82 -4.81 -5.36
N GLU A 48 0.50 -5.06 -5.37
CA GLU A 48 1.12 -6.15 -6.13
C GLU A 48 0.57 -7.51 -5.71
N SER A 49 0.44 -7.78 -4.41
CA SER A 49 -0.12 -9.03 -3.92
C SER A 49 -1.58 -9.21 -4.34
N SER A 50 -2.38 -8.14 -4.32
CA SER A 50 -3.79 -8.20 -4.72
C SER A 50 -3.90 -8.46 -6.22
N ALA A 51 -3.22 -7.66 -7.05
CA ALA A 51 -3.25 -7.81 -8.50
C ALA A 51 -2.65 -9.14 -8.97
N ARG A 52 -1.60 -9.65 -8.30
CA ARG A 52 -1.08 -11.00 -8.58
C ARG A 52 -2.09 -12.10 -8.24
N THR A 53 -2.92 -11.91 -7.21
CA THR A 53 -3.89 -12.92 -6.78
C THR A 53 -5.13 -12.94 -7.66
N THR A 54 -5.67 -11.77 -7.99
CA THR A 54 -6.95 -11.63 -8.73
C THR A 54 -6.80 -11.39 -10.22
N GLY A 55 -5.64 -10.91 -10.66
CA GLY A 55 -5.49 -10.19 -11.93
C GLY A 55 -5.58 -8.69 -11.72
N HIS A 56 -5.06 -7.92 -12.68
CA HIS A 56 -5.16 -6.46 -12.69
C HIS A 56 -6.60 -6.01 -12.95
N LEU A 57 -7.28 -6.70 -13.87
CA LEU A 57 -8.71 -6.56 -14.12
C LEU A 57 -9.41 -7.87 -13.81
N ILE A 58 -10.65 -7.77 -13.34
CA ILE A 58 -11.57 -8.89 -13.15
C ILE A 58 -12.80 -8.60 -14.01
N ILE A 59 -13.06 -9.47 -14.97
CA ILE A 59 -14.21 -9.36 -15.88
C ILE A 59 -15.26 -10.40 -15.48
N GLY A 60 -16.51 -9.99 -15.39
CA GLY A 60 -17.63 -10.83 -14.97
C GLY A 60 -18.97 -10.18 -15.32
N GLN A 61 -20.08 -10.90 -15.10
CA GLN A 61 -21.38 -10.25 -15.15
C GLN A 61 -21.50 -9.23 -14.00
N PRO A 62 -22.15 -8.06 -14.19
CA PRO A 62 -22.30 -7.09 -13.10
C PRO A 62 -22.91 -7.69 -11.83
N ALA A 63 -23.90 -8.56 -11.98
CA ALA A 63 -24.59 -9.22 -10.87
C ALA A 63 -23.67 -10.13 -10.03
N GLN A 64 -22.63 -10.73 -10.63
CA GLN A 64 -21.63 -11.56 -9.93
C GLN A 64 -20.90 -10.79 -8.82
N PHE A 65 -20.78 -9.46 -8.95
CA PHE A 65 -20.01 -8.63 -8.01
C PHE A 65 -20.89 -7.89 -6.99
N GLU A 66 -22.19 -7.79 -7.25
CA GLU A 66 -23.10 -6.91 -6.50
C GLU A 66 -24.21 -7.66 -5.77
N ARG A 67 -24.49 -8.90 -6.16
CA ARG A 67 -25.57 -9.71 -5.61
C ARG A 67 -25.03 -11.01 -5.07
N ASP A 68 -25.63 -11.47 -3.98
CA ASP A 68 -25.45 -12.85 -3.54
C ASP A 68 -26.11 -13.78 -4.57
N GLU A 69 -25.46 -14.93 -4.82
CA GLU A 69 -26.01 -15.97 -5.70
C GLU A 69 -26.77 -17.00 -4.87
N ASP A 70 -27.96 -17.38 -5.32
CA ASP A 70 -28.76 -18.46 -4.69
C ASP A 70 -28.20 -19.85 -5.04
N VAL A 71 -27.59 -19.96 -6.24
CA VAL A 71 -26.92 -21.16 -6.74
C VAL A 71 -25.57 -20.78 -7.36
N PRO A 72 -24.54 -21.65 -7.31
CA PRO A 72 -23.25 -21.32 -7.90
C PRO A 72 -23.37 -20.98 -9.39
N LEU A 73 -22.59 -20.00 -9.86
CA LEU A 73 -22.54 -19.61 -11.28
C LEU A 73 -23.89 -19.15 -11.87
N GLN A 74 -24.82 -18.70 -11.02
CA GLN A 74 -26.09 -18.10 -11.45
C GLN A 74 -25.84 -16.91 -12.39
N HIS A 75 -24.79 -16.15 -12.12
CA HIS A 75 -24.33 -15.00 -12.91
C HIS A 75 -22.98 -15.26 -13.59
N GLY A 76 -22.65 -16.54 -13.81
CA GLY A 76 -21.41 -16.95 -14.47
C GLY A 76 -21.34 -16.51 -15.94
N LEU A 77 -20.12 -16.33 -16.44
CA LEU A 77 -19.83 -16.06 -17.84
C LEU A 77 -19.99 -17.33 -18.70
N ASP A 78 -20.78 -17.21 -19.75
CA ASP A 78 -20.85 -18.16 -20.87
C ASP A 78 -19.78 -17.81 -21.93
N ASP A 79 -19.44 -18.77 -22.79
CA ASP A 79 -18.51 -18.62 -23.94
C ASP A 79 -17.14 -17.98 -23.58
N TRP A 80 -16.60 -18.36 -22.42
CA TRP A 80 -15.30 -17.89 -21.94
C TRP A 80 -14.15 -18.02 -22.97
N PRO A 81 -13.99 -19.12 -23.73
CA PRO A 81 -12.86 -19.26 -24.65
C PRO A 81 -12.78 -18.13 -25.69
N ARG A 82 -13.93 -17.66 -26.18
CA ARG A 82 -13.99 -16.52 -27.11
C ARG A 82 -13.55 -15.22 -26.45
N LEU A 83 -14.04 -14.95 -25.24
CA LEU A 83 -13.65 -13.78 -24.47
C LEU A 83 -12.14 -13.81 -24.15
N GLN A 84 -11.62 -14.97 -23.79
CA GLN A 84 -10.20 -15.18 -23.51
C GLN A 84 -9.34 -14.83 -24.72
N GLN A 85 -9.71 -15.32 -25.91
CA GLN A 85 -8.97 -15.02 -27.14
C GLN A 85 -9.00 -13.52 -27.47
N GLN A 86 -10.17 -12.89 -27.40
CA GLN A 86 -10.31 -11.46 -27.66
C GLN A 86 -9.44 -10.61 -26.72
N LEU A 87 -9.31 -11.00 -25.45
CA LEU A 87 -8.48 -10.31 -24.47
C LEU A 87 -6.98 -10.55 -24.70
N LEU A 88 -6.59 -11.75 -25.14
CA LEU A 88 -5.19 -12.10 -25.43
C LEU A 88 -4.67 -11.44 -26.72
N ASP A 89 -5.54 -11.01 -27.64
CA ASP A 89 -5.15 -10.26 -28.83
C ASP A 89 -4.61 -8.84 -28.52
N ASP A 90 -4.82 -8.36 -27.30
CA ASP A 90 -4.32 -7.07 -26.83
C ASP A 90 -2.88 -7.20 -26.32
N PRO A 91 -1.91 -6.47 -26.90
CA PRO A 91 -0.50 -6.61 -26.56
C PRO A 91 -0.15 -6.17 -25.12
N SER A 92 -1.05 -5.50 -24.42
CA SER A 92 -0.87 -5.15 -23.00
C SER A 92 -1.27 -6.26 -22.03
N VAL A 93 -1.94 -7.30 -22.54
CA VAL A 93 -2.43 -8.45 -21.77
C VAL A 93 -1.40 -9.58 -21.85
N ARG A 94 -0.88 -9.94 -20.69
CA ARG A 94 0.10 -11.01 -20.54
C ARG A 94 -0.56 -12.38 -20.45
N GLN A 95 -1.66 -12.48 -19.70
CA GLN A 95 -2.43 -13.71 -19.54
C GLN A 95 -3.85 -13.42 -19.07
N VAL A 96 -4.73 -14.34 -19.39
CA VAL A 96 -6.13 -14.32 -18.98
C VAL A 96 -6.48 -15.66 -18.34
N LEU A 97 -6.86 -15.65 -17.06
CA LEU A 97 -7.10 -16.86 -16.26
C LEU A 97 -8.58 -16.98 -15.85
N PRO A 98 -9.22 -18.14 -16.07
CA PRO A 98 -10.57 -18.39 -15.58
C PRO A 98 -10.61 -18.62 -14.07
N ARG A 99 -11.72 -18.25 -13.44
CA ARG A 99 -12.02 -18.60 -12.05
C ARG A 99 -13.43 -19.13 -11.90
N VAL A 100 -13.54 -20.27 -11.22
CA VAL A 100 -14.82 -20.88 -10.82
C VAL A 100 -14.86 -20.90 -9.30
N GLU A 101 -15.58 -19.96 -8.70
CA GLU A 101 -15.72 -19.84 -7.25
C GLU A 101 -17.06 -20.42 -6.81
N PHE A 102 -17.04 -21.32 -5.84
CA PHE A 102 -18.25 -21.95 -5.30
C PHE A 102 -18.04 -22.37 -3.85
N SER A 103 -19.14 -22.55 -3.13
CA SER A 103 -19.14 -23.06 -1.77
C SER A 103 -19.85 -24.40 -1.69
N GLY A 104 -19.49 -25.20 -0.69
CA GLY A 104 -20.07 -26.53 -0.53
C GLY A 104 -19.60 -27.19 0.75
N LEU A 105 -19.75 -28.51 0.82
CA LEU A 105 -19.21 -29.35 1.87
C LEU A 105 -18.07 -30.19 1.34
N VAL A 106 -17.06 -30.44 2.17
CA VAL A 106 -16.02 -31.43 1.92
C VAL A 106 -16.06 -32.45 3.06
N SER A 107 -16.04 -33.72 2.70
CA SER A 107 -16.16 -34.83 3.64
C SER A 107 -15.04 -35.85 3.45
N ASN A 108 -14.57 -36.42 4.57
CA ASN A 108 -13.70 -37.60 4.56
C ASN A 108 -14.46 -38.91 4.88
N GLY A 109 -15.80 -38.86 4.87
CA GLY A 109 -16.69 -39.97 5.23
C GLY A 109 -17.14 -39.94 6.69
N GLU A 110 -16.29 -39.51 7.63
CA GLU A 110 -16.64 -39.41 9.06
C GLU A 110 -17.03 -37.98 9.47
N LYS A 111 -16.36 -36.99 8.86
CA LYS A 111 -16.49 -35.58 9.18
C LYS A 111 -16.70 -34.79 7.90
N SER A 112 -17.72 -33.94 7.92
CA SER A 112 -18.04 -32.99 6.87
C SER A 112 -17.88 -31.56 7.38
N THR A 113 -17.34 -30.67 6.56
CA THR A 113 -17.18 -29.26 6.89
C THR A 113 -17.39 -28.38 5.66
N VAL A 114 -17.69 -27.11 5.89
CA VAL A 114 -17.91 -26.15 4.81
C VAL A 114 -16.59 -25.83 4.12
N MET A 115 -16.60 -25.85 2.80
CA MET A 115 -15.50 -25.40 1.96
C MET A 115 -15.90 -24.19 1.11
N MET A 116 -14.90 -23.37 0.82
CA MET A 116 -14.91 -22.41 -0.28
C MET A 116 -13.89 -22.91 -1.30
N ALA A 117 -14.37 -23.31 -2.47
CA ALA A 117 -13.55 -23.89 -3.51
C ALA A 117 -13.33 -22.90 -4.65
N VAL A 118 -12.12 -22.92 -5.21
CA VAL A 118 -11.75 -22.13 -6.38
C VAL A 118 -11.18 -23.07 -7.43
N GLY A 119 -11.87 -23.16 -8.56
CA GLY A 119 -11.38 -23.75 -9.79
C GLY A 119 -10.41 -22.80 -10.47
N ILE A 120 -9.17 -23.25 -10.66
CA ILE A 120 -8.09 -22.52 -11.34
C ILE A 120 -7.64 -23.29 -12.59
N ALA A 121 -6.86 -22.65 -13.45
CA ALA A 121 -6.10 -23.32 -14.51
C ALA A 121 -4.65 -23.51 -14.01
N PRO A 122 -4.31 -24.65 -13.37
CA PRO A 122 -3.08 -24.80 -12.60
C PRO A 122 -1.80 -24.37 -13.33
N ASP A 123 -1.55 -24.89 -14.53
CA ASP A 123 -0.27 -24.68 -15.21
C ASP A 123 -0.07 -23.19 -15.55
N ALA A 124 -1.13 -22.54 -16.03
CA ALA A 124 -1.13 -21.11 -16.34
C ALA A 124 -1.11 -20.21 -15.09
N GLU A 125 -1.82 -20.61 -14.03
CA GLU A 125 -1.88 -19.89 -12.75
C GLU A 125 -0.50 -19.85 -12.10
N PHE A 126 0.19 -20.99 -11.99
CA PHE A 126 1.54 -21.06 -11.40
C PHE A 126 2.61 -20.42 -12.29
N ALA A 127 2.46 -20.46 -13.62
CA ALA A 127 3.39 -19.80 -14.54
C ALA A 127 3.36 -18.26 -14.41
N ILE A 128 2.17 -17.66 -14.18
CA ILE A 128 2.03 -16.20 -14.08
C ILE A 128 2.22 -15.69 -12.66
N LYS A 129 1.72 -16.41 -11.65
CA LYS A 129 1.76 -15.93 -10.26
C LYS A 129 3.02 -16.36 -9.52
N GLY A 130 3.81 -17.28 -10.09
CA GLY A 130 4.95 -17.89 -9.42
C GLY A 130 4.54 -18.71 -8.20
N PRO A 131 5.45 -19.00 -7.25
CA PRO A 131 5.10 -19.63 -5.98
C PRO A 131 4.37 -18.64 -5.07
N PHE A 132 3.06 -18.46 -5.28
CA PHE A 132 2.23 -17.58 -4.45
C PHE A 132 1.64 -18.28 -3.22
N LEU A 133 1.74 -19.61 -3.16
CA LEU A 133 1.31 -20.44 -2.03
C LEU A 133 2.51 -21.09 -1.38
N THR A 134 2.52 -21.13 -0.04
CA THR A 134 3.45 -21.96 0.69
C THR A 134 2.89 -23.37 0.74
N VAL A 135 3.43 -24.28 -0.07
CA VAL A 135 3.06 -25.70 -0.06
C VAL A 135 3.73 -26.36 1.14
N SER A 136 2.94 -26.84 2.09
CA SER A 136 3.43 -27.50 3.31
C SER A 136 3.60 -29.01 3.14
N ALA A 137 2.81 -29.63 2.27
CA ALA A 137 2.90 -31.06 1.96
C ALA A 137 2.40 -31.36 0.55
N GLY A 138 2.94 -32.41 -0.07
CA GLY A 138 2.50 -32.90 -1.39
C GLY A 138 3.00 -32.04 -2.56
N GLN A 139 2.22 -31.99 -3.63
CA GLN A 139 2.57 -31.31 -4.88
C GLN A 139 1.48 -30.34 -5.31
N VAL A 140 1.84 -29.37 -6.14
CA VAL A 140 0.88 -28.44 -6.76
C VAL A 140 0.02 -29.16 -7.81
N LEU A 141 -1.18 -28.63 -8.05
CA LEU A 141 -2.05 -29.07 -9.15
C LEU A 141 -1.36 -28.88 -10.50
N SER A 142 -1.73 -29.71 -11.47
CA SER A 142 -1.40 -29.56 -12.88
C SER A 142 -2.64 -29.80 -13.73
N ASP A 143 -2.65 -29.28 -14.96
CA ASP A 143 -3.82 -29.40 -15.85
C ASP A 143 -4.14 -30.86 -16.24
N ARG A 144 -3.17 -31.78 -16.01
CA ARG A 144 -3.32 -33.21 -16.30
C ARG A 144 -3.99 -33.99 -15.18
N ASP A 145 -4.01 -33.43 -13.98
CA ASP A 145 -4.64 -34.09 -12.85
C ASP A 145 -6.16 -33.92 -12.96
N ARG A 146 -6.90 -35.02 -12.88
CA ARG A 146 -8.36 -34.98 -12.84
C ARG A 146 -8.83 -35.32 -11.45
N ALA A 147 -9.84 -34.59 -10.97
CA ALA A 147 -10.45 -34.82 -9.66
C ALA A 147 -9.41 -34.81 -8.52
N THR A 148 -8.48 -33.86 -8.58
CA THR A 148 -7.51 -33.65 -7.51
C THR A 148 -7.70 -32.29 -6.88
N VAL A 149 -7.43 -32.18 -5.59
CA VAL A 149 -7.58 -30.92 -4.85
C VAL A 149 -6.34 -30.59 -4.03
N MET A 150 -6.12 -29.31 -3.83
CA MET A 150 -5.23 -28.79 -2.81
C MET A 150 -6.05 -28.20 -1.67
N LEU A 151 -5.65 -28.47 -0.43
CA LEU A 151 -6.39 -28.03 0.76
C LEU A 151 -5.60 -26.97 1.53
N GLY A 152 -6.30 -25.99 2.08
CA GLY A 152 -5.74 -25.12 3.10
C GLY A 152 -5.31 -25.92 4.34
N GLU A 153 -4.23 -25.50 4.99
CA GLU A 153 -3.62 -26.23 6.11
C GLU A 153 -4.59 -26.43 7.29
N GLY A 154 -5.45 -25.45 7.56
CA GLY A 154 -6.49 -25.56 8.59
C GLY A 154 -7.55 -26.61 8.25
N LEU A 155 -7.97 -26.65 6.98
CA LEU A 155 -8.96 -27.59 6.47
C LEU A 155 -8.40 -29.03 6.46
N ALA A 156 -7.18 -29.21 5.97
CA ALA A 156 -6.49 -30.50 5.96
C ALA A 156 -6.35 -31.08 7.38
N ARG A 157 -5.95 -30.26 8.35
CA ARG A 157 -5.91 -30.66 9.77
C ARG A 157 -7.29 -31.05 10.30
N SER A 158 -8.33 -30.28 9.99
CA SER A 158 -9.69 -30.54 10.46
C SER A 158 -10.24 -31.88 9.96
N LEU A 159 -9.92 -32.24 8.72
CA LEU A 159 -10.34 -33.48 8.06
C LEU A 159 -9.35 -34.64 8.26
N LYS A 160 -8.22 -34.40 8.94
CA LYS A 160 -7.08 -35.35 9.05
C LYS A 160 -6.62 -35.86 7.67
N ALA A 161 -6.72 -35.01 6.66
CA ALA A 161 -6.40 -35.37 5.28
C ALA A 161 -4.91 -35.11 4.98
N THR A 162 -4.31 -36.01 4.22
CA THR A 162 -2.91 -35.93 3.76
C THR A 162 -2.87 -36.10 2.24
N PRO A 163 -1.78 -35.71 1.56
CA PRO A 163 -1.61 -36.03 0.14
C PRO A 163 -1.84 -37.53 -0.12
N GLY A 164 -2.75 -37.86 -1.04
CA GLY A 164 -3.22 -39.22 -1.33
C GLY A 164 -4.55 -39.59 -0.65
N SER A 165 -5.06 -38.80 0.31
CA SER A 165 -6.39 -39.05 0.91
C SER A 165 -7.51 -38.82 -0.11
N SER A 166 -8.52 -39.69 -0.07
CA SER A 166 -9.77 -39.52 -0.83
C SER A 166 -10.77 -38.71 -0.01
N LEU A 167 -11.39 -37.72 -0.62
CA LEU A 167 -12.42 -36.87 -0.04
C LEU A 167 -13.61 -36.77 -1.01
N THR A 168 -14.79 -36.47 -0.50
CA THR A 168 -15.97 -36.19 -1.32
C THR A 168 -16.31 -34.71 -1.21
N LEU A 169 -16.35 -34.03 -2.35
CA LEU A 169 -16.86 -32.67 -2.48
C LEU A 169 -18.36 -32.72 -2.75
N LEU A 170 -19.15 -31.94 -2.02
CA LEU A 170 -20.58 -31.77 -2.27
C LEU A 170 -20.88 -30.29 -2.51
N ALA A 171 -21.58 -29.98 -3.60
CA ALA A 171 -22.02 -28.63 -3.91
C ALA A 171 -23.37 -28.66 -4.64
N SER A 172 -24.12 -27.57 -4.55
CA SER A 172 -25.28 -27.37 -5.43
C SER A 172 -24.81 -27.09 -6.86
N THR A 173 -25.48 -27.70 -7.82
CA THR A 173 -25.33 -27.40 -9.24
C THR A 173 -25.98 -26.05 -9.57
N THR A 174 -25.77 -25.56 -10.79
CA THR A 174 -26.40 -24.32 -11.27
C THR A 174 -27.93 -24.40 -11.36
N GLU A 175 -28.51 -25.59 -11.27
CA GLU A 175 -29.95 -25.85 -11.27
C GLU A 175 -30.49 -26.13 -9.84
N GLY A 176 -29.64 -26.03 -8.81
CA GLY A 176 -30.01 -26.22 -7.41
C GLY A 176 -30.03 -27.67 -6.93
N ALA A 177 -29.79 -28.66 -7.81
CA ALA A 177 -29.62 -30.05 -7.41
C ALA A 177 -28.28 -30.25 -6.68
N LEU A 178 -28.21 -31.15 -5.70
CA LEU A 178 -26.95 -31.49 -5.03
C LEU A 178 -26.15 -32.49 -5.87
N ASN A 179 -24.88 -32.21 -6.10
CA ASN A 179 -23.95 -33.14 -6.73
C ASN A 179 -22.79 -33.45 -5.79
N ALA A 180 -22.20 -34.63 -5.96
CA ALA A 180 -21.06 -35.09 -5.19
C ALA A 180 -19.97 -35.62 -6.13
N LEU A 181 -18.71 -35.30 -5.81
CA LEU A 181 -17.56 -35.74 -6.58
C LEU A 181 -16.43 -36.16 -5.66
N ASP A 182 -15.97 -37.40 -5.82
CA ASP A 182 -14.80 -37.90 -5.13
C ASP A 182 -13.53 -37.32 -5.75
N VAL A 183 -12.64 -36.84 -4.89
CA VAL A 183 -11.38 -36.20 -5.24
C VAL A 183 -10.24 -36.72 -4.39
N THR A 184 -9.03 -36.68 -4.95
CA THR A 184 -7.81 -37.04 -4.21
C THR A 184 -7.05 -35.78 -3.82
N VAL A 185 -6.60 -35.71 -2.57
CA VAL A 185 -5.76 -34.60 -2.09
C VAL A 185 -4.38 -34.71 -2.73
N LYS A 186 -3.96 -33.72 -3.50
CA LYS A 186 -2.62 -33.67 -4.11
C LYS A 186 -1.61 -32.92 -3.25
N GLY A 187 -2.06 -31.88 -2.54
CA GLY A 187 -1.20 -31.04 -1.73
C GLY A 187 -1.95 -30.27 -0.65
N VAL A 188 -1.19 -29.77 0.30
CA VAL A 188 -1.65 -28.89 1.38
C VAL A 188 -0.87 -27.59 1.29
N PHE A 189 -1.55 -26.46 1.45
CA PHE A 189 -0.95 -25.15 1.31
C PHE A 189 -1.41 -24.19 2.42
N SER A 190 -0.68 -23.08 2.56
CA SER A 190 -1.09 -21.95 3.38
C SER A 190 -1.11 -20.66 2.57
N THR A 191 -2.16 -19.88 2.75
CA THR A 191 -2.26 -18.48 2.29
C THR A 191 -1.59 -17.49 3.25
N GLY A 192 -1.14 -17.97 4.41
CA GLY A 192 -0.69 -17.16 5.53
C GLY A 192 -1.82 -16.51 6.32
N VAL A 193 -3.08 -16.85 6.05
CA VAL A 193 -4.29 -16.37 6.75
C VAL A 193 -5.05 -17.58 7.28
N PRO A 194 -4.92 -17.91 8.59
CA PRO A 194 -5.50 -19.13 9.15
C PRO A 194 -7.02 -19.30 8.94
N GLU A 195 -7.78 -18.20 8.97
CA GLU A 195 -9.23 -18.25 8.75
C GLU A 195 -9.62 -18.57 7.30
N ILE A 196 -8.76 -18.23 6.33
CA ILE A 196 -8.95 -18.66 4.93
C ILE A 196 -8.55 -20.13 4.79
N ASP A 197 -7.41 -20.51 5.36
CA ASP A 197 -6.86 -21.87 5.27
C ASP A 197 -7.77 -22.93 5.93
N LYS A 198 -8.71 -22.55 6.80
CA LYS A 198 -9.71 -23.45 7.42
C LYS A 198 -10.79 -23.93 6.46
N ARG A 199 -11.02 -23.25 5.34
CA ARG A 199 -12.13 -23.53 4.41
C ARG A 199 -11.73 -23.57 2.94
N LEU A 200 -10.54 -23.07 2.57
CA LEU A 200 -10.15 -22.94 1.18
C LEU A 200 -9.75 -24.28 0.54
N VAL A 201 -10.29 -24.53 -0.65
CA VAL A 201 -9.93 -25.65 -1.53
C VAL A 201 -9.55 -25.09 -2.90
N TYR A 202 -8.41 -25.50 -3.44
CA TYR A 202 -8.08 -25.29 -4.84
C TYR A 202 -8.33 -26.57 -5.62
N THR A 203 -8.94 -26.44 -6.80
CA THR A 203 -9.18 -27.53 -7.76
C THR A 203 -8.96 -27.02 -9.18
N ASP A 204 -8.92 -27.90 -10.17
CA ASP A 204 -8.90 -27.48 -11.57
C ASP A 204 -10.31 -27.05 -12.04
N VAL A 205 -10.36 -26.12 -13.01
CA VAL A 205 -11.62 -25.62 -13.57
C VAL A 205 -12.50 -26.76 -14.10
N ALA A 206 -11.94 -27.77 -14.75
CA ALA A 206 -12.72 -28.87 -15.32
C ALA A 206 -13.37 -29.73 -14.22
N THR A 207 -12.72 -29.94 -13.09
CA THR A 207 -13.30 -30.61 -11.91
C THR A 207 -14.40 -29.76 -11.28
N ALA A 208 -14.20 -28.45 -11.14
CA ALA A 208 -15.24 -27.54 -10.66
C ALA A 208 -16.49 -27.56 -11.56
N GLN A 209 -16.29 -27.45 -12.88
CA GLN A 209 -17.35 -27.49 -13.89
C GLN A 209 -18.12 -28.83 -13.90
N ARG A 210 -17.42 -29.96 -13.71
CA ARG A 210 -18.05 -31.27 -13.56
C ARG A 210 -18.91 -31.37 -12.29
N LEU A 211 -18.43 -30.86 -11.17
CA LEU A 211 -19.18 -30.86 -9.91
C LEU A 211 -20.42 -29.96 -10.01
N LEU A 212 -20.31 -28.79 -10.64
CA LEU A 212 -21.41 -27.83 -10.76
C LEU A 212 -22.34 -28.11 -11.96
N VAL A 213 -21.98 -29.06 -12.83
CA VAL A 213 -22.71 -29.43 -14.06
C VAL A 213 -22.90 -28.21 -14.97
N SER A 214 -21.83 -27.43 -15.16
CA SER A 214 -21.88 -26.21 -15.97
C SER A 214 -20.53 -25.91 -16.61
N GLN A 215 -20.55 -25.31 -17.80
CA GLN A 215 -19.36 -24.82 -18.51
C GLN A 215 -19.04 -23.35 -18.21
N ARG A 216 -19.84 -22.71 -17.34
CA ARG A 216 -19.64 -21.31 -16.95
C ARG A 216 -18.41 -21.15 -16.06
N ILE A 217 -17.92 -19.91 -16.00
CA ILE A 217 -16.94 -19.47 -15.00
C ILE A 217 -17.53 -18.30 -14.21
N SER A 218 -17.10 -18.11 -12.96
CA SER A 218 -17.56 -16.97 -12.15
C SER A 218 -16.99 -15.67 -12.70
N SER A 219 -15.69 -15.64 -12.97
CA SER A 219 -15.01 -14.45 -13.47
C SER A 219 -13.69 -14.77 -14.16
N ALA A 220 -13.16 -13.74 -14.81
CA ALA A 220 -11.98 -13.75 -15.64
C ALA A 220 -10.93 -12.80 -15.09
N GLY A 221 -9.81 -13.33 -14.61
CA GLY A 221 -8.67 -12.52 -14.16
C GLY A 221 -7.75 -12.16 -15.33
N VAL A 222 -7.62 -10.88 -15.64
CA VAL A 222 -6.74 -10.36 -16.70
C VAL A 222 -5.45 -9.83 -16.07
N PHE A 223 -4.32 -10.38 -16.50
CA PHE A 223 -2.99 -10.01 -16.05
C PHE A 223 -2.32 -9.14 -17.11
N LEU A 224 -2.03 -7.90 -16.76
CA LEU A 224 -1.31 -6.95 -17.60
C LEU A 224 0.19 -7.03 -17.32
N ASP A 225 1.01 -6.51 -18.24
CA ASP A 225 2.46 -6.44 -18.04
C ASP A 225 2.88 -5.42 -16.98
N GLN A 226 2.11 -4.35 -16.80
CA GLN A 226 2.43 -3.24 -15.91
C GLN A 226 1.23 -2.85 -15.06
N MET A 227 1.52 -2.53 -13.80
CA MET A 227 0.51 -2.07 -12.83
C MET A 227 -0.20 -0.80 -13.30
N ASP A 228 0.56 0.14 -13.86
CA ASP A 228 0.06 1.46 -14.28
C ASP A 228 -0.87 1.38 -15.51
N ALA A 229 -0.83 0.27 -16.26
CA ALA A 229 -1.74 0.02 -17.36
C ALA A 229 -3.17 -0.33 -16.91
N THR A 230 -3.39 -0.61 -15.62
CA THR A 230 -4.68 -1.07 -15.09
C THR A 230 -5.83 -0.10 -15.40
N ALA A 231 -5.69 1.19 -15.07
CA ALA A 231 -6.79 2.14 -15.24
C ALA A 231 -7.10 2.44 -16.73
N PRO A 232 -6.10 2.70 -17.60
CA PRO A 232 -6.34 2.82 -19.04
C PRO A 232 -6.98 1.57 -19.66
N ALA A 233 -6.48 0.38 -19.29
CA ALA A 233 -7.02 -0.89 -19.81
C ALA A 233 -8.46 -1.12 -19.33
N GLN A 234 -8.77 -0.78 -18.07
CA GLN A 234 -10.12 -0.88 -17.53
C GLN A 234 -11.10 -0.01 -18.32
N ALA A 235 -10.76 1.27 -18.56
CA ALA A 235 -11.62 2.18 -19.33
C ALA A 235 -11.86 1.67 -20.76
N ARG A 236 -10.80 1.19 -21.43
CA ARG A 236 -10.87 0.61 -22.78
C ARG A 236 -11.77 -0.62 -22.82
N TRP A 237 -11.54 -1.59 -21.94
CA TRP A 237 -12.30 -2.84 -21.93
C TRP A 237 -13.74 -2.68 -21.45
N GLN A 238 -13.99 -1.75 -20.52
CA GLN A 238 -15.35 -1.42 -20.10
C GLN A 238 -16.19 -0.84 -21.25
N ALA A 239 -15.58 -0.06 -22.14
CA ALA A 239 -16.24 0.44 -23.34
C ALA A 239 -16.45 -0.66 -24.42
N ALA A 240 -15.50 -1.58 -24.55
CA ALA A 240 -15.57 -2.68 -25.52
C ALA A 240 -16.56 -3.79 -25.11
N LEU A 241 -16.85 -3.93 -23.81
CA LEU A 241 -17.69 -4.98 -23.24
C LEU A 241 -18.88 -4.38 -22.47
N PRO A 242 -19.84 -3.71 -23.13
CA PRO A 242 -20.91 -2.96 -22.45
C PRO A 242 -21.87 -3.83 -21.62
N GLY A 243 -21.93 -5.14 -21.87
CA GLY A 243 -22.73 -6.10 -21.09
C GLY A 243 -22.02 -6.70 -19.88
N LEU A 244 -20.71 -6.47 -19.73
CA LEU A 244 -19.89 -7.02 -18.66
C LEU A 244 -19.38 -5.92 -17.74
N ALA A 245 -19.13 -6.28 -16.48
CA ALA A 245 -18.43 -5.41 -15.56
C ALA A 245 -16.92 -5.70 -15.64
N VAL A 246 -16.13 -4.66 -15.85
CA VAL A 246 -14.67 -4.69 -15.82
C VAL A 246 -14.22 -3.99 -14.54
N ARG A 247 -13.97 -4.78 -13.50
CA ARG A 247 -13.50 -4.32 -12.20
C ARG A 247 -11.98 -4.35 -12.15
N THR A 248 -11.39 -3.52 -11.30
CA THR A 248 -9.96 -3.56 -11.01
C THR A 248 -9.70 -4.39 -9.76
N TRP A 249 -8.44 -4.80 -9.57
CA TRP A 249 -8.01 -5.41 -8.31
C TRP A 249 -8.32 -4.53 -7.07
N VAL A 250 -8.36 -3.21 -7.23
CA VAL A 250 -8.69 -2.27 -6.13
C VAL A 250 -10.15 -2.45 -5.68
N ASP A 251 -11.05 -2.68 -6.64
CA ASP A 251 -12.47 -2.90 -6.37
C ASP A 251 -12.67 -4.20 -5.58
N GLN A 252 -11.87 -5.23 -5.88
CA GLN A 252 -11.92 -6.54 -5.22
C GLN A 252 -11.01 -6.65 -3.97
N ALA A 253 -10.30 -5.58 -3.59
CA ALA A 253 -9.41 -5.53 -2.43
C ALA A 253 -9.91 -4.53 -1.37
N PRO A 254 -11.04 -4.80 -0.68
CA PRO A 254 -11.56 -3.90 0.36
C PRO A 254 -10.56 -3.70 1.51
N PHE A 255 -9.79 -4.74 1.87
CA PHE A 255 -8.74 -4.64 2.88
C PHE A 255 -7.65 -3.63 2.49
N TYR A 256 -7.22 -3.62 1.22
CA TYR A 256 -6.25 -2.62 0.73
C TYR A 256 -6.80 -1.20 0.88
N ARG A 257 -8.05 -0.96 0.48
CA ARG A 257 -8.69 0.36 0.61
C ARG A 257 -8.76 0.81 2.07
N SER A 258 -9.21 -0.07 2.97
CA SER A 258 -9.27 0.24 4.40
C SER A 258 -7.90 0.53 5.02
N VAL A 259 -6.87 -0.27 4.68
CA VAL A 259 -5.49 -0.03 5.15
C VAL A 259 -4.96 1.29 4.63
N LYS A 260 -5.17 1.58 3.33
CA LYS A 260 -4.75 2.83 2.70
C LYS A 260 -5.40 4.05 3.35
N ASP A 261 -6.70 4.01 3.59
CA ASP A 261 -7.42 5.11 4.22
C ASP A 261 -6.99 5.32 5.67
N LEU A 262 -6.80 4.24 6.43
CA LEU A 262 -6.33 4.29 7.80
C LEU A 262 -4.93 4.90 7.88
N TYR A 263 -4.00 4.42 7.06
CA TYR A 263 -2.61 4.88 7.05
C TYR A 263 -2.52 6.33 6.58
N ASN A 264 -3.28 6.73 5.55
CA ASN A 264 -3.35 8.13 5.13
C ASN A 264 -3.83 9.06 6.25
N ARG A 265 -4.79 8.62 7.08
CA ARG A 265 -5.25 9.38 8.26
C ARG A 265 -4.18 9.46 9.34
N ILE A 266 -3.55 8.33 9.69
CA ILE A 266 -2.50 8.26 10.72
C ILE A 266 -1.29 9.11 10.33
N PHE A 267 -0.75 8.90 9.12
CA PHE A 267 0.44 9.62 8.66
C PHE A 267 0.13 11.07 8.28
N GLY A 268 -1.09 11.37 7.83
CA GLY A 268 -1.56 12.74 7.68
C GLY A 268 -1.61 13.49 9.01
N ALA A 269 -2.16 12.88 10.06
CA ALA A 269 -2.18 13.46 11.41
C ALA A 269 -0.76 13.60 11.99
N LEU A 270 0.10 12.62 11.80
CA LEU A 270 1.52 12.69 12.20
C LEU A 270 2.25 13.84 11.48
N GLY A 271 2.03 13.98 10.18
CA GLY A 271 2.56 15.09 9.37
C GLY A 271 2.08 16.44 9.88
N LEU A 272 0.81 16.57 10.26
CA LEU A 272 0.27 17.79 10.87
C LEU A 272 0.94 18.10 12.22
N ILE A 273 1.05 17.12 13.12
CA ILE A 273 1.70 17.28 14.43
C ILE A 273 3.15 17.74 14.25
N ILE A 274 3.90 17.07 13.37
CA ILE A 274 5.31 17.42 13.11
C ILE A 274 5.40 18.81 12.47
N GLY A 275 4.49 19.16 11.55
CA GLY A 275 4.40 20.50 10.99
C GLY A 275 4.20 21.58 12.06
N VAL A 276 3.28 21.36 13.01
CA VAL A 276 3.07 22.25 14.16
C VAL A 276 4.32 22.36 15.03
N ILE A 277 4.99 21.24 15.32
CA ILE A 277 6.24 21.22 16.09
C ILE A 277 7.32 22.04 15.40
N VAL A 278 7.51 21.86 14.08
CA VAL A 278 8.49 22.62 13.29
C VAL A 278 8.18 24.11 13.36
N VAL A 279 6.93 24.51 13.13
CA VAL A 279 6.52 25.92 13.21
C VAL A 279 6.80 26.49 14.61
N PHE A 280 6.46 25.78 15.67
CA PHE A 280 6.70 26.20 17.05
C PHE A 280 8.20 26.37 17.35
N VAL A 281 9.01 25.38 16.96
CA VAL A 281 10.45 25.36 17.20
C VAL A 281 11.16 26.48 16.43
N VAL A 282 10.80 26.69 15.16
CA VAL A 282 11.35 27.79 14.35
C VAL A 282 10.90 29.14 14.91
N THR A 283 9.63 29.28 15.29
CA THR A 283 9.08 30.50 15.90
C THR A 283 9.85 30.86 17.15
N ASN A 284 10.06 29.91 18.06
CA ASN A 284 10.78 30.13 19.31
C ASN A 284 12.25 30.49 19.06
N ALA A 285 12.91 29.79 18.13
CA ALA A 285 14.29 30.10 17.75
C ALA A 285 14.43 31.51 17.16
N MET A 286 13.47 31.93 16.33
CA MET A 286 13.45 33.26 15.71
C MET A 286 13.10 34.37 16.70
N ALA A 287 12.12 34.15 17.57
CA ALA A 287 11.75 35.11 18.61
C ALA A 287 12.96 35.44 19.50
N MET A 288 13.69 34.42 19.94
CA MET A 288 14.91 34.60 20.73
C MET A 288 16.01 35.31 19.92
N ALA A 289 16.22 34.93 18.65
CA ALA A 289 17.21 35.56 17.79
C ALA A 289 16.92 37.06 17.55
N ILE A 290 15.65 37.44 17.53
CA ILE A 290 15.24 38.84 17.40
C ILE A 290 15.47 39.59 18.70
N VAL A 291 15.07 39.03 19.85
CA VAL A 291 15.27 39.68 21.17
C VAL A 291 16.75 39.97 21.42
N GLU A 292 17.63 38.99 21.17
CA GLU A 292 19.09 39.13 21.29
C GLU A 292 19.70 40.19 20.35
N ARG A 293 18.99 40.58 19.29
CA ARG A 293 19.45 41.51 18.25
C ARG A 293 18.59 42.76 18.13
N THR A 294 17.74 43.05 19.12
CA THR A 294 16.81 44.19 19.08
C THR A 294 17.55 45.51 18.81
N ARG A 295 18.69 45.72 19.47
CA ARG A 295 19.54 46.91 19.28
C ARG A 295 20.18 46.98 17.89
N GLU A 296 20.68 45.85 17.37
CA GLU A 296 21.25 45.74 16.01
C GLU A 296 20.20 46.04 14.93
N ILE A 297 18.98 45.51 15.09
CA ILE A 297 17.83 45.76 14.21
C ILE A 297 17.46 47.25 14.25
N GLY A 298 17.46 47.88 15.44
CA GLY A 298 17.24 49.31 15.61
C GLY A 298 18.27 50.16 14.85
N THR A 299 19.56 49.82 14.95
CA THR A 299 20.63 50.51 14.20
C THR A 299 20.47 50.33 12.68
N LEU A 300 20.16 49.12 12.20
CA LEU A 300 19.93 48.87 10.77
C LEU A 300 18.75 49.69 10.23
N ARG A 301 17.67 49.82 11.01
CA ARG A 301 16.53 50.68 10.65
C ARG A 301 16.89 52.16 10.67
N ALA A 302 17.68 52.61 11.63
CA ALA A 302 18.17 53.99 11.68
C ALA A 302 19.08 54.35 10.50
N MET A 303 19.83 53.37 9.97
CA MET A 303 20.63 53.53 8.74
C MET A 303 19.81 53.38 7.43
N GLY A 304 18.48 53.23 7.50
CA GLY A 304 17.59 53.20 6.34
C GLY A 304 17.24 51.82 5.78
N THR A 305 17.54 50.72 6.50
CA THR A 305 17.13 49.37 6.05
C THR A 305 15.60 49.24 6.07
N LEU A 306 15.02 48.79 4.95
CA LEU A 306 13.57 48.64 4.82
C LEU A 306 13.05 47.45 5.66
N PRO A 307 11.84 47.54 6.26
CA PRO A 307 11.23 46.42 7.00
C PRO A 307 11.16 45.10 6.20
N GLY A 308 10.88 45.18 4.90
CA GLY A 308 10.85 44.00 4.03
C GLY A 308 12.21 43.32 3.85
N GLN A 309 13.31 44.08 3.89
CA GLN A 309 14.67 43.52 3.82
C GLN A 309 15.04 42.79 5.11
N LEU A 310 14.61 43.32 6.26
CA LEU A 310 14.77 42.65 7.56
C LEU A 310 13.98 41.34 7.61
N ILE A 311 12.69 41.37 7.23
CA ILE A 311 11.84 40.16 7.17
C ILE A 311 12.45 39.12 6.22
N GLY A 312 12.93 39.55 5.05
CA GLY A 312 13.63 38.67 4.10
C GLY A 312 14.90 38.04 4.68
N SER A 313 15.66 38.77 5.50
CA SER A 313 16.83 38.22 6.18
C SER A 313 16.45 37.13 7.19
N PHE A 314 15.41 37.33 8.00
CA PHE A 314 14.94 36.32 8.94
C PHE A 314 14.33 35.11 8.24
N ALA A 315 13.60 35.32 7.14
CA ALA A 315 13.10 34.25 6.29
C ALA A 315 14.25 33.37 5.74
N LEU A 316 15.37 33.98 5.34
CA LEU A 316 16.57 33.26 4.93
C LEU A 316 17.24 32.51 6.09
N GLU A 317 17.24 33.05 7.32
CA GLU A 317 17.70 32.30 8.50
C GLU A 317 16.83 31.05 8.75
N GLY A 318 15.50 31.20 8.62
CA GLY A 318 14.55 30.09 8.67
C GLY A 318 14.80 29.05 7.57
N LEU A 319 15.09 29.49 6.35
CA LEU A 319 15.44 28.62 5.22
C LEU A 319 16.74 27.84 5.49
N VAL A 320 17.76 28.47 6.06
CA VAL A 320 19.04 27.81 6.39
C VAL A 320 18.83 26.75 7.48
N LEU A 321 18.11 27.08 8.55
CA LEU A 321 17.86 26.14 9.65
C LEU A 321 16.96 24.98 9.21
N GLY A 322 15.87 25.30 8.50
CA GLY A 322 14.97 24.31 7.93
C GLY A 322 15.65 23.44 6.88
N GLY A 323 16.51 24.03 6.03
CA GLY A 323 17.28 23.33 5.01
C GLY A 323 18.30 22.37 5.61
N ALA A 324 19.05 22.80 6.61
CA ALA A 324 19.99 21.93 7.32
C ALA A 324 19.25 20.79 8.04
N GLY A 325 18.13 21.09 8.70
CA GLY A 325 17.31 20.09 9.39
C GLY A 325 16.72 19.06 8.41
N THR A 326 16.08 19.51 7.34
CA THR A 326 15.48 18.63 6.33
C THR A 326 16.51 17.81 5.58
N ALA A 327 17.65 18.38 5.21
CA ALA A 327 18.75 17.64 4.57
C ALA A 327 19.30 16.54 5.49
N LEU A 328 19.52 16.85 6.78
CA LEU A 328 19.98 15.86 7.75
C LEU A 328 18.92 14.78 8.00
N GLY A 329 17.65 15.17 8.14
CA GLY A 329 16.54 14.23 8.33
C GLY A 329 16.33 13.31 7.13
N ALA A 330 16.43 13.84 5.91
CA ALA A 330 16.39 13.06 4.67
C ALA A 330 17.58 12.10 4.57
N LEU A 331 18.77 12.54 4.94
CA LEU A 331 19.95 11.67 5.00
C LEU A 331 19.75 10.53 6.01
N ILE A 332 19.24 10.82 7.20
CA ILE A 332 18.95 9.80 8.23
C ILE A 332 17.91 8.80 7.70
N ALA A 333 16.80 9.27 7.13
CA ALA A 333 15.76 8.39 6.59
C ALA A 333 16.29 7.52 5.44
N GLY A 334 17.11 8.08 4.55
CA GLY A 334 17.75 7.35 3.46
C GLY A 334 18.73 6.29 3.95
N LEU A 335 19.58 6.63 4.94
CA LEU A 335 20.51 5.68 5.55
C LEU A 335 19.78 4.55 6.28
N VAL A 336 18.68 4.84 7.00
CA VAL A 336 17.86 3.82 7.65
C VAL A 336 17.17 2.92 6.61
N SER A 337 16.61 3.50 5.55
CA SER A 337 16.01 2.75 4.44
C SER A 337 17.03 1.79 3.81
N LEU A 338 18.25 2.27 3.53
CA LEU A 338 19.33 1.46 2.99
C LEU A 338 19.81 0.39 3.98
N ALA A 339 19.91 0.72 5.27
CA ALA A 339 20.26 -0.24 6.31
C ALA A 339 19.23 -1.37 6.42
N LEU A 340 17.93 -1.08 6.27
CA LEU A 340 16.87 -2.09 6.29
C LEU A 340 16.91 -3.03 5.06
N LEU A 341 17.45 -2.57 3.92
CA LEU A 341 17.67 -3.43 2.76
C LEU A 341 18.85 -4.40 2.96
N VAL A 342 19.89 -3.97 3.69
CA VAL A 342 21.08 -4.80 3.97
C VAL A 342 20.86 -5.72 5.17
N PHE A 343 20.19 -5.21 6.21
CA PHE A 343 19.89 -5.92 7.45
C PHE A 343 18.36 -6.03 7.61
N PRO A 344 17.72 -7.01 6.93
CA PRO A 344 16.27 -7.12 6.90
C PRO A 344 15.73 -7.42 8.30
N VAL A 345 14.93 -6.50 8.82
CA VAL A 345 14.19 -6.67 10.07
C VAL A 345 12.83 -7.27 9.74
N GLN A 346 12.47 -8.37 10.41
CA GLN A 346 11.16 -9.00 10.23
C GLN A 346 10.15 -8.44 11.23
N MET A 347 9.03 -7.95 10.73
CA MET A 347 7.89 -7.57 11.55
C MET A 347 7.11 -8.83 11.95
N PRO A 348 6.56 -8.86 13.18
CA PRO A 348 5.64 -9.92 13.57
C PRO A 348 4.42 -9.95 12.65
N PRO A 349 3.76 -11.11 12.52
CA PRO A 349 2.54 -11.22 11.71
C PRO A 349 1.48 -10.21 12.18
N PRO A 350 0.85 -9.47 11.26
CA PRO A 350 -0.28 -8.61 11.62
C PRO A 350 -1.48 -9.46 12.06
N PRO A 351 -2.47 -8.87 12.77
CA PRO A 351 -3.69 -9.57 13.15
C PRO A 351 -4.33 -10.28 11.96
N GLY A 352 -4.62 -11.57 12.13
CA GLY A 352 -5.22 -12.41 11.08
C GLY A 352 -4.22 -13.10 10.14
N ARG A 353 -2.91 -12.81 10.22
CA ARG A 353 -1.88 -13.57 9.49
C ARG A 353 -1.06 -14.46 10.43
N SER A 354 -0.44 -15.50 9.86
CA SER A 354 0.48 -16.42 10.56
C SER A 354 1.95 -16.20 10.23
N VAL A 355 2.25 -15.37 9.22
CA VAL A 355 3.62 -15.13 8.73
C VAL A 355 3.97 -13.64 8.87
N GLY A 356 5.18 -13.38 9.36
CA GLY A 356 5.77 -12.04 9.40
C GLY A 356 6.08 -11.49 8.01
N TYR A 357 6.49 -10.22 7.96
CA TYR A 357 6.86 -9.55 6.71
C TYR A 357 8.08 -8.64 6.93
N PRO A 358 8.93 -8.43 5.92
CA PRO A 358 10.08 -7.56 6.06
C PRO A 358 9.65 -6.11 6.26
N LEU A 359 10.30 -5.41 7.19
CA LEU A 359 10.16 -3.98 7.36
C LEU A 359 10.90 -3.25 6.23
N LEU A 360 10.14 -2.72 5.29
CA LEU A 360 10.67 -1.93 4.18
C LEU A 360 10.27 -0.46 4.32
N VAL A 361 11.15 0.43 3.88
CA VAL A 361 10.89 1.88 3.81
C VAL A 361 11.26 2.33 2.42
N SER A 362 10.26 2.69 1.61
CA SER A 362 10.48 3.10 0.22
C SER A 362 11.06 4.51 0.15
N PRO A 363 12.24 4.73 -0.47
CA PRO A 363 12.84 6.04 -0.65
C PRO A 363 12.24 6.76 -1.86
N ASP A 364 10.94 7.05 -1.82
CA ASP A 364 10.21 7.67 -2.93
C ASP A 364 10.63 9.14 -3.16
N PRO A 365 11.10 9.52 -4.37
CA PRO A 365 11.56 10.88 -4.65
C PRO A 365 10.48 11.95 -4.47
N ALA A 366 9.22 11.65 -4.79
CA ALA A 366 8.12 12.61 -4.66
C ALA A 366 7.79 12.84 -3.19
N LEU A 367 7.77 11.79 -2.35
CA LEU A 367 7.60 11.91 -0.91
C LEU A 367 8.71 12.78 -0.28
N TYR A 368 9.97 12.58 -0.70
CA TYR A 368 11.09 13.38 -0.24
C TYR A 368 10.95 14.84 -0.65
N ALA A 369 10.67 15.10 -1.93
CA ALA A 369 10.51 16.46 -2.46
C ALA A 369 9.35 17.21 -1.77
N LEU A 370 8.20 16.56 -1.60
CA LEU A 370 7.03 17.16 -0.95
C LEU A 370 7.30 17.45 0.54
N THR A 371 7.91 16.51 1.26
CA THR A 371 8.22 16.70 2.69
C THR A 371 9.25 17.82 2.90
N ILE A 372 10.34 17.80 2.12
CA ILE A 372 11.37 18.85 2.18
C ILE A 372 10.75 20.21 1.82
N GLY A 373 9.99 20.28 0.72
CA GLY A 373 9.31 21.51 0.29
C GLY A 373 8.35 22.05 1.36
N ALA A 374 7.54 21.18 1.97
CA ALA A 374 6.60 21.57 3.01
C ALA A 374 7.31 22.08 4.27
N VAL A 375 8.33 21.38 4.76
CA VAL A 375 9.07 21.79 5.96
C VAL A 375 9.84 23.10 5.72
N LEU A 376 10.43 23.28 4.54
CA LEU A 376 11.08 24.53 4.15
C LEU A 376 10.09 25.69 4.09
N ALA A 377 8.93 25.49 3.46
CA ALA A 377 7.88 26.50 3.39
C ALA A 377 7.40 26.88 4.80
N LEU A 378 7.15 25.90 5.68
CA LEU A 378 6.75 26.15 7.07
C LEU A 378 7.81 26.92 7.85
N ALA A 379 9.09 26.58 7.68
CA ALA A 379 10.19 27.27 8.35
C ALA A 379 10.31 28.74 7.89
N VAL A 380 10.20 28.99 6.58
CA VAL A 380 10.23 30.34 6.01
C VAL A 380 9.02 31.15 6.46
N ILE A 381 7.82 30.58 6.41
CA ILE A 381 6.58 31.24 6.84
C ILE A 381 6.63 31.57 8.33
N ALA A 382 7.04 30.61 9.17
CA ALA A 382 7.18 30.83 10.62
C ALA A 382 8.16 31.96 10.92
N ALA A 383 9.35 31.94 10.31
CA ALA A 383 10.35 32.98 10.50
C ALA A 383 9.87 34.36 10.03
N ALA A 384 9.22 34.43 8.86
CA ALA A 384 8.68 35.67 8.32
C ALA A 384 7.54 36.24 9.18
N LEU A 385 6.65 35.38 9.70
CA LEU A 385 5.54 35.79 10.58
C LEU A 385 6.04 36.41 11.89
N VAL A 386 7.02 35.79 12.54
CA VAL A 386 7.63 36.33 13.75
C VAL A 386 8.34 37.64 13.45
N ALA A 387 9.18 37.67 12.40
CA ALA A 387 9.89 38.87 12.00
C ALA A 387 8.93 40.04 11.71
N ARG A 388 7.82 39.79 11.01
CA ARG A 388 6.82 40.82 10.73
C ARG A 388 6.21 41.39 12.01
N ARG A 389 5.89 40.55 13.00
CA ARG A 389 5.36 41.02 14.28
C ARG A 389 6.35 41.91 15.03
N THR A 390 7.65 41.64 14.95
CA THR A 390 8.66 42.34 15.76
C THR A 390 9.28 43.55 15.05
N VAL A 391 9.42 43.53 13.72
CA VAL A 391 10.04 44.63 12.94
C VAL A 391 9.18 45.90 12.94
N HIS A 392 7.88 45.82 13.26
CA HIS A 392 6.99 46.97 13.38
C HIS A 392 7.04 47.69 14.75
N LEU A 393 7.85 47.22 15.71
CA LEU A 393 8.09 47.95 16.96
C LEU A 393 8.75 49.31 16.69
N SER A 394 8.54 50.29 17.56
CA SER A 394 9.10 51.63 17.37
C SER A 394 10.63 51.60 17.47
N VAL A 395 11.31 52.41 16.66
CA VAL A 395 12.79 52.47 16.64
C VAL A 395 13.33 53.01 17.97
N VAL A 396 12.56 53.87 18.65
CA VAL A 396 12.89 54.44 19.96
C VAL A 396 12.88 53.35 21.03
N ASP A 397 11.85 52.49 21.06
CA ASP A 397 11.75 51.38 22.01
C ASP A 397 12.82 50.32 21.79
N ALA A 398 13.21 50.09 20.53
CA ALA A 398 14.26 49.13 20.18
C ALA A 398 15.67 49.58 20.62
N LEU A 399 15.93 50.89 20.64
CA LEU A 399 17.20 51.47 21.09
C LEU A 399 17.26 51.67 22.61
N ALA A 400 16.10 51.75 23.28
CA ALA A 400 15.98 51.88 24.73
C ALA A 400 16.00 50.54 25.49
N HIS A 401 15.91 49.40 24.79
CA HIS A 401 16.03 48.07 25.37
C HIS A 401 17.49 47.82 25.84
N VAL A 402 17.67 47.62 27.16
CA VAL A 402 18.94 47.26 27.82
C VAL A 402 19.03 45.76 28.00
#